data_AF-A0A940X7C0-F1
#
_entry.id   AF-A0A940X7C0-F1
#
_cell.length_a   1.000
_cell.length_b   1.000
_cell.length_c   1.000
_cell.angle_alpha   90.00
_cell.angle_beta   90.00
_cell.angle_gamma   90.00
#
_symmetry.space_group_name_H-M   'P 1'
#
loop_
_entity.id
_entity.type
_entity.pdbx_description
1 polymer ?
#
loop_
_entity_poly.entity_id
_entity_poly.type
_entity_poly.pdbx_seq_one_letter_code
_entity_poly.pdbx_strand_id
1 'polypeptide(L)'
;MSIPKHIQLKISLFIPQYQELKFNNSMEYFEWLKRTSKTEILFKDSGQDLLKFHVAESGEIIDTDIPSLGNIYNGALLLDDPELILSGDTIRIWIPQFNEVSAIKYEVVKVNRKSNDNN
;
A
#
# COMPACT_ATOMS: atom_id res chain seq x y z
N MET A 1 -13.55 8.04 14.07
CA MET A 1 -13.95 6.66 13.68
C MET A 1 -13.07 5.68 14.45
N SER A 2 -13.62 4.56 14.92
CA SER A 2 -12.85 3.53 15.64
C SER A 2 -12.07 2.67 14.64
N ILE A 3 -10.76 2.48 14.85
CA ILE A 3 -9.96 1.58 14.01
C ILE A 3 -10.48 0.14 14.20
N PRO A 4 -10.81 -0.61 13.12
CA PRO A 4 -11.22 -2.00 13.23
C PRO A 4 -10.19 -2.86 13.99
N LYS A 5 -10.66 -3.80 14.85
CA LYS A 5 -9.77 -4.63 15.69
C LYS A 5 -8.71 -5.41 14.88
N HIS A 6 -9.05 -5.90 13.69
CA HIS A 6 -8.10 -6.62 12.84
C HIS A 6 -6.98 -5.70 12.32
N ILE A 7 -7.27 -4.41 12.11
CA ILE A 7 -6.26 -3.40 11.76
C ILE A 7 -5.43 -3.03 12.99
N GLN A 8 -6.05 -2.89 14.18
CA GLN A 8 -5.32 -2.57 15.42
C GLN A 8 -4.20 -3.59 15.74
N LEU A 9 -4.47 -4.89 15.53
CA LEU A 9 -3.46 -5.93 15.74
C LEU A 9 -2.30 -5.79 14.74
N LYS A 10 -2.60 -5.59 13.45
CA LYS A 10 -1.56 -5.35 12.42
C LYS A 10 -0.74 -4.09 12.73
N ILE A 11 -1.39 -3.00 13.16
CA ILE A 11 -0.74 -1.76 13.61
C ILE A 11 0.22 -2.01 14.77
N SER A 12 -0.22 -2.75 15.80
CA SER A 12 0.59 -3.00 17.00
C SER A 12 1.86 -3.81 16.72
N LEU A 13 1.88 -4.56 15.62
CA LEU A 13 3.00 -5.38 15.17
C LEU A 13 3.75 -4.76 13.99
N PHE A 14 3.30 -3.59 13.52
CA PHE A 14 3.88 -2.97 12.34
C PHE A 14 5.22 -2.32 12.69
N ILE A 15 6.25 -2.76 11.99
CA ILE A 15 7.56 -2.15 11.98
C ILE A 15 7.84 -1.82 10.50
N PRO A 16 7.92 -0.53 10.12
CA PRO A 16 8.29 -0.14 8.75
C PRO A 16 9.59 -0.81 8.33
N GLN A 17 9.59 -1.58 7.24
CA GLN A 17 10.79 -2.28 6.80
C GLN A 17 11.56 -1.50 5.73
N TYR A 18 10.85 -0.68 4.95
CA TYR A 18 11.39 -0.06 3.75
C TYR A 18 11.53 1.46 3.85
N GLN A 19 11.16 2.06 5.00
CA GLN A 19 11.14 3.51 5.21
C GLN A 19 12.50 4.19 5.01
N GLU A 20 13.59 3.52 5.40
CA GLU A 20 14.93 4.09 5.33
C GLU A 20 15.69 3.70 4.05
N LEU A 21 15.08 2.93 3.15
CA LEU A 21 15.74 2.50 1.93
C LEU A 21 15.99 3.68 0.99
N LYS A 22 17.21 3.71 0.46
CA LYS A 22 17.65 4.68 -0.53
C LYS A 22 18.24 3.93 -1.71
N PHE A 23 18.00 4.47 -2.90
CA PHE A 23 18.49 3.89 -4.16
C PHE A 23 19.42 4.90 -4.82
N ASN A 24 20.48 4.40 -5.45
CA ASN A 24 21.47 5.26 -6.09
C ASN A 24 21.00 5.75 -7.46
N ASN A 25 20.03 5.06 -8.06
CA ASN A 25 19.45 5.39 -9.36
C ASN A 25 18.07 4.74 -9.52
N SER A 26 17.37 5.16 -10.59
CA SER A 26 16.02 4.67 -10.90
C SER A 26 15.98 3.19 -11.27
N MET A 27 17.02 2.65 -11.92
CA MET A 27 17.07 1.24 -12.30
C MET A 27 17.11 0.33 -11.06
N GLU A 28 17.96 0.66 -10.08
CA GLU A 28 18.03 -0.03 -8.80
C GLU A 28 16.69 0.00 -8.06
N TYR A 29 16.04 1.17 -8.05
CA TYR A 29 14.71 1.35 -7.50
C TYR A 29 13.67 0.44 -8.17
N PHE A 30 13.58 0.43 -9.51
CA PHE A 30 12.59 -0.36 -10.23
C PHE A 30 12.80 -1.86 -10.07
N GLU A 31 14.05 -2.33 -10.06
CA GLU A 31 14.35 -3.75 -9.80
C GLU A 31 13.98 -4.15 -8.37
N TRP A 32 14.26 -3.29 -7.38
CA TRP A 32 13.79 -3.51 -6.01
C TRP A 32 12.27 -3.51 -5.91
N LEU A 33 11.59 -2.55 -6.52
CA LEU A 33 10.13 -2.43 -6.48
C LEU A 33 9.47 -3.66 -7.11
N LYS A 34 9.99 -4.11 -8.26
CA LYS A 34 9.53 -5.32 -8.94
C LYS A 34 9.75 -6.58 -8.10
N ARG A 35 10.83 -6.68 -7.34
CA ARG A 35 11.10 -7.84 -6.47
C ARG A 35 10.25 -7.83 -5.21
N THR A 36 10.08 -6.67 -4.58
CA THR A 36 9.48 -6.52 -3.25
C THR A 36 7.97 -6.36 -3.29
N SER A 37 7.41 -5.78 -4.36
CA SER A 37 5.96 -5.63 -4.55
C SER A 37 5.30 -7.00 -4.68
N LYS A 38 4.51 -7.41 -3.69
CA LYS A 38 3.77 -8.66 -3.67
C LYS A 38 2.37 -8.51 -4.24
N THR A 39 1.73 -7.39 -3.95
CA THR A 39 0.40 -7.04 -4.42
C THR A 39 0.45 -5.69 -5.10
N GLU A 40 -0.17 -5.59 -6.28
CA GLU A 40 -0.40 -4.32 -6.97
C GLU A 40 -1.90 -4.06 -7.00
N ILE A 41 -2.31 -2.87 -6.58
CA ILE A 41 -3.71 -2.47 -6.58
C ILE A 41 -3.86 -1.32 -7.56
N LEU A 42 -4.68 -1.53 -8.58
CA LEU A 42 -5.10 -0.51 -9.52
C LEU A 42 -6.47 -0.01 -9.10
N PHE A 43 -6.60 1.30 -9.00
CA PHE A 43 -7.83 1.96 -8.62
C PHE A 43 -8.00 3.25 -9.42
N LYS A 44 -9.22 3.76 -9.49
CA LYS A 44 -9.54 5.02 -10.16
C LYS A 44 -10.36 5.92 -9.24
N ASP A 45 -10.10 7.22 -9.33
CA ASP A 45 -11.03 8.24 -8.85
C ASP A 45 -12.09 8.50 -9.92
N SER A 46 -13.24 9.02 -9.52
CA SER A 46 -14.41 9.30 -10.37
C SER A 46 -14.07 10.20 -11.58
N GLY A 47 -13.56 9.59 -12.65
CA GLY A 47 -13.15 10.26 -13.89
C GLY A 47 -11.66 10.58 -14.04
N GLN A 48 -10.78 10.09 -13.16
CA GLN A 48 -9.32 10.28 -13.27
C GLN A 48 -8.58 9.03 -13.80
N ASP A 49 -7.29 9.22 -14.10
CA ASP A 49 -6.36 8.18 -14.53
C ASP A 49 -6.26 7.03 -13.50
N LEU A 50 -5.85 5.86 -13.98
CA LEU A 50 -5.57 4.70 -13.15
C LEU A 50 -4.39 4.99 -12.21
N LEU A 51 -4.66 4.92 -10.92
CA LEU A 51 -3.67 5.03 -9.85
C LEU A 51 -3.25 3.63 -9.38
N LYS A 52 -2.02 3.53 -8.88
CA LYS A 52 -1.44 2.25 -8.45
C LYS A 52 -0.85 2.33 -7.07
N PHE A 53 -1.05 1.26 -6.30
CA PHE A 53 -0.25 0.93 -5.12
C PHE A 53 0.59 -0.31 -5.39
N HIS A 54 1.84 -0.26 -4.95
CA HIS A 54 2.70 -1.42 -4.76
C HIS A 54 2.78 -1.74 -3.28
N VAL A 55 2.45 -2.98 -2.92
CA VAL A 55 2.32 -3.42 -1.54
C VAL A 55 3.22 -4.63 -1.32
N ALA A 56 4.08 -4.57 -0.30
CA ALA A 56 4.93 -5.67 0.10
C ALA A 56 4.12 -6.78 0.79
N GLU A 57 4.75 -7.94 1.01
CA GLU A 57 4.12 -9.07 1.73
C GLU A 57 3.72 -8.70 3.17
N SER A 58 4.42 -7.75 3.78
CA SER A 58 4.08 -7.18 5.10
C SER A 58 2.77 -6.38 5.12
N GLY A 59 2.20 -6.05 3.96
CA GLY A 59 1.08 -5.11 3.81
C GLY A 59 1.51 -3.64 3.73
N GLU A 60 2.82 -3.39 3.80
CA GLU A 60 3.42 -2.06 3.68
C GLU A 60 3.30 -1.54 2.25
N ILE A 61 2.78 -0.31 2.09
CA ILE A 61 2.74 0.36 0.78
C ILE A 61 4.15 0.91 0.53
N ILE A 62 4.79 0.41 -0.53
CA ILE A 62 6.19 0.69 -0.85
C ILE A 62 6.37 1.64 -2.05
N ASP A 63 5.30 1.87 -2.82
CA ASP A 63 5.23 2.87 -3.88
C ASP A 63 3.75 3.18 -4.21
N THR A 64 3.48 4.41 -4.64
CA THR A 64 2.13 4.89 -4.95
C THR A 64 2.14 6.06 -5.94
N ASP A 65 1.20 6.02 -6.89
CA ASP A 65 0.96 7.13 -7.83
C ASP A 65 0.08 8.26 -7.25
N ILE A 66 -0.47 8.13 -6.03
CA ILE A 66 -1.33 9.15 -5.42
C ILE A 66 -0.53 10.43 -5.09
N PRO A 67 -0.81 11.58 -5.73
CA PRO A 67 -0.03 12.81 -5.53
C PRO A 67 -0.11 13.37 -4.11
N SER A 68 -1.26 13.23 -3.43
CA SER A 68 -1.43 13.64 -2.03
C SER A 68 -0.64 12.77 -1.04
N LEU A 69 -0.26 11.56 -1.45
CA LEU A 69 0.63 10.66 -0.72
C LEU A 69 2.05 10.68 -1.31
N GLY A 70 2.30 11.38 -2.41
CA GLY A 70 3.57 11.41 -3.15
C GLY A 70 4.73 12.08 -2.40
N ASN A 71 4.46 12.70 -1.24
CA ASN A 71 5.45 13.17 -0.28
C ASN A 71 5.51 12.31 1.00
N ILE A 72 4.68 11.28 1.10
CA ILE A 72 4.53 10.42 2.28
C ILE A 72 5.26 9.12 2.00
N TYR A 73 6.50 9.09 2.50
CA TYR A 73 7.38 7.96 2.76
C TYR A 73 6.84 6.59 2.35
N ASN A 74 7.46 6.04 1.30
CA ASN A 74 7.54 4.61 1.06
C ASN A 74 7.73 3.91 2.41
N GLY A 75 6.88 2.94 2.70
CA GLY A 75 7.05 2.12 3.86
C GLY A 75 6.38 2.59 5.16
N ALA A 76 5.88 3.82 5.20
CA ALA A 76 5.19 4.35 6.37
C ALA A 76 3.67 4.28 6.19
N LEU A 77 3.14 3.29 5.49
CA LEU A 77 1.71 3.12 5.29
C LEU A 77 1.38 1.63 5.33
N LEU A 78 0.41 1.25 6.15
CA LEU A 78 -0.10 -0.11 6.19
C LEU A 78 -1.46 -0.14 5.50
N LEU A 79 -1.57 -0.96 4.47
CA LEU A 79 -2.83 -1.23 3.83
C LEU A 79 -3.68 -2.13 4.74
N ASP A 80 -4.99 -1.90 4.76
CA ASP A 80 -5.95 -2.89 5.27
C ASP A 80 -5.81 -4.23 4.51
N ASP A 81 -6.60 -5.22 4.88
CA ASP A 81 -6.63 -6.48 4.15
C ASP A 81 -7.04 -6.27 2.67
N PRO A 82 -6.19 -6.64 1.69
CA PRO A 82 -6.53 -6.55 0.28
C PRO A 82 -7.80 -7.33 -0.10
N GLU A 83 -8.17 -8.35 0.67
CA GLU A 83 -9.45 -9.07 0.48
C GLU A 83 -10.65 -8.24 0.95
N LEU A 84 -10.51 -7.46 2.03
CA LEU A 84 -11.54 -6.53 2.49
C LEU A 84 -11.70 -5.37 1.51
N ILE A 85 -10.62 -4.94 0.85
CA ILE A 85 -10.64 -3.92 -0.19
C ILE A 85 -11.48 -4.36 -1.40
N LEU A 86 -11.38 -5.62 -1.82
CA LEU A 86 -12.19 -6.15 -2.93
C LEU A 86 -13.69 -6.23 -2.61
N SER A 87 -14.07 -6.11 -1.33
CA SER A 87 -15.45 -6.18 -0.88
C SER A 87 -16.15 -4.81 -0.74
N GLY A 88 -15.47 -3.68 -1.05
CA GLY A 88 -16.07 -2.35 -1.01
C GLY A 88 -15.30 -1.24 -1.73
N ASP A 89 -15.90 -0.06 -1.83
CA ASP A 89 -15.39 1.06 -2.65
C ASP A 89 -14.43 2.00 -1.89
N THR A 90 -13.79 1.51 -0.83
CA THR A 90 -12.98 2.35 0.06
C THR A 90 -11.74 1.62 0.52
N ILE A 91 -10.59 2.21 0.22
CA ILE A 91 -9.29 1.74 0.67
C ILE A 91 -8.98 2.43 2.00
N ARG A 92 -8.63 1.66 3.02
CA ARG A 92 -8.16 2.19 4.30
C ARG A 92 -6.66 2.04 4.39
N ILE A 93 -6.00 3.12 4.78
CA ILE A 93 -4.56 3.20 4.93
C ILE A 93 -4.26 3.74 6.31
N TRP A 94 -3.48 3.02 7.09
CA TRP A 94 -2.95 3.54 8.33
C TRP A 94 -1.66 4.32 8.08
N ILE A 95 -1.59 5.52 8.63
CA ILE A 95 -0.45 6.43 8.60
C ILE A 95 0.21 6.43 10.00
N PRO A 96 1.30 5.68 10.22
CA PRO A 96 2.00 5.55 11.50
C PRO A 96 2.43 6.89 12.07
N GLN A 97 2.88 7.80 11.20
CA GLN A 97 3.41 9.12 11.58
C GLN A 97 2.37 9.97 12.34
N PHE A 98 1.09 9.83 11.96
CA PHE A 98 -0.03 10.55 12.58
C PHE A 98 -0.86 9.64 13.49
N ASN A 99 -0.51 8.35 13.55
CA ASN A 99 -1.32 7.31 14.18
C ASN A 99 -2.80 7.37 13.74
N GLU A 100 -3.04 7.57 12.44
CA GLU A 100 -4.35 7.83 11.86
C GLU A 100 -4.69 6.79 10.79
N VAL A 101 -5.97 6.42 10.66
CA VAL A 101 -6.46 5.66 9.50
C VAL A 101 -7.19 6.61 8.57
N SER A 102 -6.63 6.81 7.38
CA SER A 102 -7.28 7.52 6.30
C SER A 102 -8.10 6.54 5.46
N ALA A 103 -9.34 6.94 5.13
CA ALA A 103 -10.21 6.19 4.25
C ALA A 103 -10.31 6.94 2.92
N ILE A 104 -9.79 6.33 1.87
CA ILE A 104 -9.82 6.92 0.53
C ILE A 104 -10.86 6.20 -0.32
N LYS A 105 -11.81 6.96 -0.83
CA LYS A 105 -12.86 6.44 -1.71
C LYS A 105 -12.30 6.35 -3.12
N TYR A 106 -12.02 5.14 -3.56
CA TYR A 106 -11.62 4.83 -4.91
C TYR A 106 -12.32 3.56 -5.38
N GLU A 107 -12.62 3.50 -6.67
CA GLU A 107 -13.08 2.27 -7.28
C GLU A 107 -11.86 1.38 -7.55
N VAL A 108 -11.79 0.24 -6.86
CA VAL A 108 -10.73 -0.75 -7.08
C VAL A 108 -11.01 -1.45 -8.39
N VAL A 109 -10.14 -1.21 -9.37
CA VAL A 109 -10.29 -1.76 -10.72
C VAL A 109 -9.68 -3.15 -10.80
N LYS A 110 -8.52 -3.36 -10.17
CA LYS A 110 -7.80 -4.63 -10.24
C LYS A 110 -6.87 -4.82 -9.06
N VAL A 111 -6.74 -6.06 -8.60
CA VAL A 111 -5.68 -6.47 -7.66
C VAL A 111 -4.86 -7.58 -8.31
N ASN A 112 -3.60 -7.30 -8.61
CA ASN A 112 -2.64 -8.30 -9.09
C ASN A 112 -1.83 -8.81 -7.89
N ARG A 113 -1.91 -10.10 -7.59
CA ARG A 113 -1.06 -10.73 -6.57
C ARG A 113 -0.03 -11.59 -7.28
N LYS A 114 1.25 -11.44 -6.93
CA LYS A 114 2.28 -12.38 -7.39
C LYS A 114 2.08 -13.69 -6.64
N SER A 115 1.97 -14.80 -7.35
CA SER A 115 2.04 -16.14 -6.75
C SER A 115 3.35 -16.26 -5.94
N ASN A 116 3.33 -16.87 -4.75
CA ASN A 116 4.58 -17.39 -4.19
C ASN A 116 4.88 -18.65 -5.00
N ASP A 117 5.63 -18.50 -6.10
CA ASP A 117 6.30 -19.64 -6.70
C ASP A 117 7.43 -20.02 -5.74
N ASN A 118 7.09 -20.87 -4.77
CA ASN A 118 8.04 -21.53 -3.90
C ASN A 118 8.96 -22.37 -4.79
N ASN A 119 10.23 -22.00 -4.87
CA ASN A 119 11.29 -22.84 -5.39
C ASN A 119 12.18 -23.27 -4.23
#